data_AF-A0A925DU80-F1
#
_entry.id   AF-A0A925DU80-F1
#
_cell.length_a   1.000
_cell.length_b   1.000
_cell.length_c   1.000
_cell.angle_alpha   90.00
_cell.angle_beta   90.00
_cell.angle_gamma   90.00
#
_symmetry.space_group_name_H-M   'P 1'
#
loop_
_entity.id
_entity.type
_entity.pdbx_description
1 polymer ?
#
loop_
_entity_poly.entity_id
_entity_poly.type
_entity_poly.pdbx_seq_one_letter_code
_entity_poly.pdbx_strand_id
1 'polypeptide(L)'
;LNGFFCFDHLYQKPGEEFLKEWKTFISLPLFKETNYSPFCFDVSAYHNLGANSVTELAYFILQVNEYLNFAEQNKISLGNKEIVIMVSVGNNFFESVAKLRALRKLFSLLTKQYGLKNPLYLYCKNSLVNKSTLDIHNNLLRSTTEGMAAVIGGANSLSLFPFNDAVKENDPEGLRWARNQQIIFKEEAALNKVADMSAGSYYIETLTRQLAENAWKIFQAIESEGGFIACIKNGFIPELIAAMANKQKVDFAAGKKILVGVNKFSNEKEKVFSRLAEKISSINLILSAETESAVAAKKKEHA
;
A
#
# COMPACT_ATOMS: atom_id res chain seq x y z
N LEU A 1 26.03 6.51 3.78
CA LEU A 1 24.96 6.24 2.78
C LEU A 1 23.60 6.39 3.46
N ASN A 2 22.60 6.92 2.75
CA ASN A 2 21.24 7.17 3.25
C ASN A 2 20.23 6.45 2.35
N GLY A 3 19.14 5.94 2.92
CA GLY A 3 18.05 5.31 2.18
C GLY A 3 17.32 4.28 3.04
N PHE A 4 16.60 3.37 2.39
CA PHE A 4 15.95 2.25 3.06
C PHE A 4 16.01 0.99 2.19
N PHE A 5 15.89 -0.17 2.82
CA PHE A 5 15.64 -1.44 2.14
C PHE A 5 14.32 -2.02 2.63
N CYS A 6 13.46 -2.39 1.69
CA CYS A 6 12.20 -3.08 2.00
C CYS A 6 12.40 -4.57 1.95
N PHE A 7 12.44 -5.19 3.14
CA PHE A 7 12.41 -6.64 3.31
C PHE A 7 11.14 -7.03 4.06
N ASP A 8 10.03 -6.87 3.36
CA ASP A 8 8.70 -7.13 3.88
C ASP A 8 7.93 -8.04 2.94
N HIS A 9 7.91 -9.31 3.30
CA HIS A 9 7.17 -10.36 2.63
C HIS A 9 6.23 -11.06 3.59
N LEU A 10 5.90 -10.46 4.74
CA LEU A 10 5.12 -11.13 5.78
C LEU A 10 3.74 -11.57 5.28
N TYR A 11 3.14 -10.78 4.39
CA TYR A 11 1.88 -11.15 3.74
C TYR A 11 2.01 -12.34 2.77
N GLN A 12 3.15 -12.47 2.09
CA GLN A 12 3.41 -13.54 1.10
C GLN A 12 3.89 -14.83 1.79
N LYS A 13 4.75 -14.69 2.79
CA LYS A 13 5.36 -15.78 3.56
C LYS A 13 5.05 -15.60 5.05
N PRO A 14 3.78 -15.83 5.47
CA PRO A 14 3.38 -15.61 6.84
C PRO A 14 4.02 -16.64 7.78
N GLY A 15 4.74 -16.19 8.80
CA GLY A 15 5.26 -17.08 9.83
C GLY A 15 6.43 -16.52 10.62
N GLU A 16 6.69 -17.14 11.78
CA GLU A 16 7.84 -16.81 12.61
C GLU A 16 9.18 -17.07 11.92
N GLU A 17 9.24 -18.01 10.98
CA GLU A 17 10.44 -18.29 10.19
C GLU A 17 10.89 -17.06 9.40
N PHE A 18 9.94 -16.37 8.77
CA PHE A 18 10.23 -15.13 8.06
C PHE A 18 10.68 -14.01 9.02
N LEU A 19 10.12 -13.92 10.23
CA LEU A 19 10.59 -12.96 11.23
C LEU A 19 12.03 -13.26 11.70
N LYS A 20 12.44 -14.54 11.73
CA LYS A 20 13.83 -14.94 11.99
C LYS A 20 14.77 -14.57 10.84
N GLU A 21 14.32 -14.70 9.59
CA GLU A 21 15.07 -14.19 8.43
C GLU A 21 15.22 -12.68 8.51
N TRP A 22 14.14 -11.96 8.81
CA TRP A 22 14.15 -10.51 9.00
C TRP A 22 15.11 -10.09 10.13
N LYS A 23 15.15 -10.82 11.26
CA LYS A 23 16.13 -10.61 12.34
C LYS A 23 17.58 -10.71 11.83
N THR A 24 17.85 -11.68 10.97
CA THR A 24 19.17 -11.87 10.36
C THR A 24 19.49 -10.70 9.43
N PHE A 25 18.52 -10.29 8.60
CA PHE A 25 18.64 -9.17 7.69
C PHE A 25 18.97 -7.85 8.41
N ILE A 26 18.22 -7.48 9.45
CA ILE A 26 18.45 -6.21 10.17
C ILE A 26 19.79 -6.20 10.95
N SER A 27 20.39 -7.37 11.18
CA SER A 27 21.66 -7.52 11.89
C SER A 27 22.90 -7.25 11.02
N LEU A 28 22.72 -7.14 9.70
CA LEU A 28 23.79 -6.91 8.73
C LEU A 28 24.60 -5.64 9.07
N PRO A 29 25.94 -5.65 8.88
CA PRO A 29 26.81 -4.51 9.20
C PRO A 29 26.39 -3.20 8.55
N LEU A 30 25.85 -3.28 7.32
CA LEU A 30 25.28 -2.14 6.58
C LEU A 30 24.35 -1.29 7.45
N PHE A 31 23.46 -1.92 8.23
CA PHE A 31 22.49 -1.22 9.07
C PHE A 31 23.07 -0.74 10.40
N LYS A 32 24.27 -1.13 10.78
CA LYS A 32 24.95 -0.56 11.96
C LYS A 32 25.85 0.61 11.58
N GLU A 33 26.45 0.53 10.40
CA GLU A 33 27.47 1.46 9.92
C GLU A 33 26.89 2.61 9.08
N THR A 34 25.62 2.52 8.67
CA THR A 34 24.98 3.52 7.82
C THR A 34 23.60 3.95 8.32
N ASN A 35 23.10 5.04 7.75
CA ASN A 35 21.76 5.56 8.01
C ASN A 35 20.67 4.84 7.21
N TYR A 36 20.98 3.74 6.53
CA TYR A 36 19.94 2.96 5.86
C TYR A 36 18.93 2.43 6.88
N SER A 37 17.64 2.66 6.65
CA SER A 37 16.60 2.01 7.44
C SER A 37 16.33 0.58 6.93
N PRO A 38 16.40 -0.44 7.80
CA PRO A 38 15.91 -1.78 7.49
C PRO A 38 14.40 -1.94 7.76
N PHE A 39 13.75 -0.91 8.31
CA PHE A 39 12.35 -0.94 8.73
C PHE A 39 11.49 -0.32 7.63
N CYS A 40 11.15 -1.13 6.64
CA CYS A 40 10.24 -0.73 5.57
C CYS A 40 9.13 -1.76 5.43
N PHE A 41 7.89 -1.27 5.42
CA PHE A 41 6.69 -2.09 5.34
C PHE A 41 5.85 -1.69 4.13
N ASP A 42 5.55 -2.64 3.23
CA ASP A 42 4.79 -2.41 2.01
C ASP A 42 3.31 -2.76 2.19
N VAL A 43 2.54 -1.74 2.53
CA VAL A 43 1.08 -1.80 2.70
C VAL A 43 0.36 -1.54 1.37
N SER A 44 1.07 -1.01 0.36
CA SER A 44 0.49 -0.72 -0.95
C SER A 44 -0.01 -1.97 -1.68
N ALA A 45 0.52 -3.14 -1.31
CA ALA A 45 0.06 -4.44 -1.80
C ALA A 45 -1.44 -4.67 -1.50
N TYR A 46 -1.90 -4.41 -0.27
CA TYR A 46 -3.30 -4.66 0.11
C TYR A 46 -4.28 -3.85 -0.73
N HIS A 47 -3.96 -2.57 -0.97
CA HIS A 47 -4.77 -1.72 -1.84
C HIS A 47 -4.88 -2.29 -3.25
N ASN A 48 -3.76 -2.71 -3.83
CA ASN A 48 -3.70 -3.26 -5.17
C ASN A 48 -4.38 -4.64 -5.29
N LEU A 49 -4.48 -5.39 -4.19
CA LEU A 49 -5.25 -6.62 -4.11
C LEU A 49 -6.76 -6.39 -3.93
N GLY A 50 -7.20 -5.15 -3.72
CA GLY A 50 -8.61 -4.78 -3.64
C GLY A 50 -9.15 -4.47 -2.24
N ALA A 51 -8.27 -4.35 -1.24
CA ALA A 51 -8.66 -3.84 0.08
C ALA A 51 -9.15 -2.38 -0.02
N ASN A 52 -10.14 -2.03 0.80
CA ASN A 52 -10.55 -0.64 0.98
C ASN A 52 -9.59 0.10 1.94
N SER A 53 -9.70 1.43 2.04
CA SER A 53 -8.79 2.25 2.86
C SER A 53 -8.81 1.90 4.35
N VAL A 54 -9.95 1.49 4.89
CA VAL A 54 -10.06 1.10 6.31
C VAL A 54 -9.30 -0.19 6.57
N THR A 55 -9.48 -1.18 5.70
CA THR A 55 -8.80 -2.48 5.78
C THR A 55 -7.30 -2.34 5.53
N GLU A 56 -6.89 -1.51 4.57
CA GLU A 56 -5.47 -1.18 4.32
C GLU A 56 -4.81 -0.57 5.57
N LEU A 57 -5.49 0.38 6.25
CA LEU A 57 -5.01 0.96 7.51
C LEU A 57 -4.96 -0.05 8.65
N ALA A 58 -5.95 -0.95 8.75
CA ALA A 58 -5.95 -1.98 9.78
C ALA A 58 -4.79 -2.96 9.59
N TYR A 59 -4.59 -3.45 8.37
CA TYR A 59 -3.49 -4.36 8.03
C TYR A 59 -2.12 -3.71 8.16
N PHE A 60 -2.01 -2.42 7.87
CA PHE A 60 -0.81 -1.63 8.19
C PHE A 60 -0.45 -1.74 9.68
N ILE A 61 -1.39 -1.44 10.59
CA ILE A 61 -1.10 -1.46 12.04
C ILE A 61 -0.77 -2.88 12.48
N LEU A 62 -1.56 -3.86 12.06
CA LEU A 62 -1.38 -5.28 12.38
C LEU A 62 0.00 -5.78 11.96
N GLN A 63 0.40 -5.50 10.71
CA GLN A 63 1.69 -5.89 10.20
C GLN A 63 2.83 -5.24 10.99
N VAL A 64 2.79 -3.92 11.22
CA VAL A 64 3.82 -3.24 12.02
C VAL A 64 3.85 -3.78 13.46
N ASN A 65 2.69 -4.05 14.05
CA ASN A 65 2.56 -4.61 15.40
C ASN A 65 3.31 -5.95 15.52
N GLU A 66 3.19 -6.85 14.54
CA GLU A 66 3.92 -8.13 14.53
C GLU A 66 5.44 -7.94 14.59
N TYR A 67 5.98 -7.03 13.78
CA TYR A 67 7.42 -6.74 13.79
C TYR A 67 7.89 -6.10 15.09
N LEU A 68 7.10 -5.16 15.65
CA LEU A 68 7.44 -4.48 16.89
C LEU A 68 7.37 -5.45 18.09
N ASN A 69 6.32 -6.26 18.18
CA ASN A 69 6.18 -7.31 19.18
C ASN A 69 7.34 -8.32 19.10
N PHE A 70 7.67 -8.80 17.90
CA PHE A 70 8.79 -9.70 17.71
C PHE A 70 10.13 -9.06 18.10
N ALA A 71 10.34 -7.78 17.76
CA ALA A 71 11.54 -7.05 18.15
C ALA A 71 11.67 -6.89 19.66
N GLU A 72 10.58 -6.57 20.35
CA GLU A 72 10.54 -6.47 21.82
C GLU A 72 10.86 -7.81 22.50
N GLN A 73 10.20 -8.89 22.08
CA GLN A 73 10.43 -10.24 22.60
C GLN A 73 11.89 -10.71 22.40
N ASN A 74 12.51 -10.30 21.30
CA ASN A 74 13.89 -10.64 20.96
C ASN A 74 14.94 -9.60 21.40
N LYS A 75 14.53 -8.56 22.14
CA LYS A 75 15.41 -7.46 22.60
C LYS A 75 16.19 -6.79 21.47
N ILE A 76 15.54 -6.64 20.31
CA ILE A 76 16.10 -5.98 19.13
C ILE A 76 15.88 -4.47 19.27
N SER A 77 16.96 -3.71 19.30
CA SER A 77 16.86 -2.24 19.29
C SER A 77 16.63 -1.72 17.87
N LEU A 78 15.56 -0.94 17.68
CA LEU A 78 15.30 -0.24 16.42
C LEU A 78 16.13 1.05 16.27
N GLY A 79 16.80 1.49 17.35
CA GLY A 79 17.53 2.77 17.39
C GLY A 79 16.63 3.95 17.01
N ASN A 80 17.22 4.99 16.41
CA ASN A 80 16.49 6.18 15.95
C ASN A 80 16.22 6.18 14.43
N LYS A 81 16.22 5.01 13.79
CA LYS A 81 16.04 4.90 12.34
C LYS A 81 14.58 5.17 11.95
N GLU A 82 14.39 5.77 10.79
CA GLU A 82 13.05 5.99 10.23
C GLU A 82 12.32 4.66 10.02
N ILE A 83 11.03 4.59 10.34
CA ILE A 83 10.17 3.50 9.91
C ILE A 83 9.47 3.95 8.63
N VAL A 84 9.75 3.26 7.53
CA VAL A 84 9.24 3.55 6.20
C VAL A 84 7.96 2.78 5.95
N ILE A 85 6.87 3.47 5.62
CA ILE A 85 5.62 2.83 5.22
C ILE A 85 5.37 3.16 3.75
N MET A 86 5.32 2.12 2.93
CA MET A 86 4.95 2.24 1.53
C MET A 86 3.43 2.08 1.41
N VAL A 87 2.77 3.09 0.85
CA VAL A 87 1.30 3.18 0.83
C VAL A 87 0.81 3.56 -0.56
N SER A 88 -0.31 2.99 -0.98
CA SER A 88 -0.92 3.33 -2.26
C SER A 88 -1.84 4.54 -2.13
N VAL A 89 -1.96 5.36 -3.17
CA VAL A 89 -2.91 6.49 -3.24
C VAL A 89 -3.87 6.24 -4.39
N GLY A 90 -5.16 6.18 -4.06
CA GLY A 90 -6.23 5.78 -4.97
C GLY A 90 -6.98 6.95 -5.59
N ASN A 91 -8.05 6.62 -6.33
CA ASN A 91 -8.86 7.59 -7.07
C ASN A 91 -9.71 8.52 -6.19
N ASN A 92 -10.07 8.11 -4.97
CA ASN A 92 -10.84 8.95 -4.07
C ASN A 92 -9.90 9.96 -3.40
N PHE A 93 -9.93 11.19 -3.89
CA PHE A 93 -9.01 12.26 -3.52
C PHE A 93 -9.03 12.56 -2.02
N PHE A 94 -10.21 12.89 -1.47
CA PHE A 94 -10.33 13.27 -0.06
C PHE A 94 -10.09 12.08 0.89
N GLU A 95 -10.56 10.89 0.52
CA GLU A 95 -10.31 9.68 1.29
C GLU A 95 -8.82 9.35 1.33
N SER A 96 -8.09 9.55 0.23
CA SER A 96 -6.64 9.33 0.19
C SER A 96 -5.88 10.32 1.07
N VAL A 97 -6.23 11.61 1.03
CA VAL A 97 -5.67 12.63 1.94
C VAL A 97 -5.96 12.23 3.39
N ALA A 98 -7.20 11.88 3.69
CA ALA A 98 -7.63 11.48 5.03
C ALA A 98 -6.94 10.20 5.52
N LYS A 99 -6.70 9.23 4.62
CA LYS A 99 -6.01 7.96 4.89
C LYS A 99 -4.57 8.19 5.33
N LEU A 100 -3.82 9.03 4.62
CA LEU A 100 -2.42 9.33 4.98
C LEU A 100 -2.34 10.03 6.36
N ARG A 101 -3.27 10.94 6.65
CA ARG A 101 -3.40 11.57 7.98
C ARG A 101 -3.76 10.55 9.07
N ALA A 102 -4.70 9.64 8.79
CA ALA A 102 -5.12 8.60 9.72
C ALA A 102 -3.96 7.63 10.02
N LEU A 103 -3.18 7.24 9.00
CA LEU A 103 -1.99 6.41 9.12
C LEU A 103 -1.00 7.02 10.11
N ARG A 104 -0.69 8.32 10.01
CA ARG A 104 0.22 9.00 10.96
C ARG A 104 -0.30 8.95 12.40
N LYS A 105 -1.60 9.17 12.60
CA LYS A 105 -2.22 9.09 13.94
C LYS A 105 -2.13 7.68 14.53
N LEU A 106 -2.45 6.67 13.72
CA LEU A 106 -2.41 5.27 14.12
C LEU A 106 -0.97 4.80 14.41
N PHE A 107 -0.01 5.19 13.57
CA PHE A 107 1.42 4.94 13.80
C PHE A 107 1.90 5.54 15.11
N SER A 108 1.55 6.79 15.39
CA SER A 108 1.93 7.46 16.64
C SER A 108 1.30 6.79 17.86
N LEU A 109 0.09 6.26 17.74
CA LEU A 109 -0.57 5.54 18.82
C LEU A 109 0.12 4.20 19.08
N LEU A 110 0.48 3.46 18.03
CA LEU A 110 1.16 2.18 18.12
C LEU A 110 2.58 2.33 18.70
N THR A 111 3.41 3.19 18.12
CA THR A 111 4.80 3.38 18.58
C THR A 111 4.91 3.88 20.01
N LYS A 112 3.93 4.65 20.48
CA LYS A 112 3.84 5.09 21.87
C LYS A 112 3.68 3.92 22.86
N GLN A 113 2.97 2.86 22.48
CA GLN A 113 2.83 1.66 23.33
C GLN A 113 4.18 0.95 23.53
N TYR A 114 5.01 0.94 22.49
CA TYR A 114 6.37 0.37 22.52
C TYR A 114 7.44 1.35 23.04
N GLY A 115 7.06 2.56 23.49
CA GLY A 115 8.02 3.58 23.94
C GLY A 115 8.96 4.10 22.85
N LEU A 116 8.62 3.89 21.58
CA LEU A 116 9.46 4.24 20.43
C LEU A 116 9.26 5.71 20.03
N LYS A 117 10.34 6.35 19.58
CA LYS A 117 10.36 7.73 19.04
C LYS A 117 10.83 7.78 17.59
N ASN A 118 10.80 6.64 16.90
CA ASN A 118 11.26 6.52 15.53
C ASN A 118 10.42 7.42 14.60
N PRO A 119 11.07 8.24 13.75
CA PRO A 119 10.34 9.05 12.78
C PRO A 119 9.64 8.17 11.73
N LEU A 120 8.44 8.60 11.31
CA LEU A 120 7.67 7.95 10.25
C LEU A 120 8.00 8.57 8.89
N TYR A 121 8.38 7.72 7.93
CA TYR A 121 8.60 8.10 6.54
C TYR A 121 7.53 7.48 5.64
N LEU A 122 6.65 8.31 5.05
CA LEU A 122 5.61 7.86 4.12
C LEU A 122 6.10 7.90 2.68
N TYR A 123 6.29 6.72 2.10
CA TYR A 123 6.58 6.55 0.69
C TYR A 123 5.28 6.22 -0.06
N CYS A 124 4.73 7.19 -0.80
CA CYS A 124 3.48 7.03 -1.52
C CYS A 124 3.71 6.58 -2.96
N LYS A 125 2.92 5.63 -3.43
CA LYS A 125 2.79 5.25 -4.84
C LYS A 125 1.36 5.47 -5.28
N ASN A 126 1.12 5.83 -6.54
CA ASN A 126 -0.26 5.82 -7.04
C ASN A 126 -0.77 4.39 -7.28
N SER A 127 -2.09 4.21 -7.25
CA SER A 127 -2.74 2.91 -7.40
C SER A 127 -2.59 2.34 -8.81
N LEU A 128 -2.47 1.01 -8.92
CA LEU A 128 -2.53 0.31 -10.20
C LEU A 128 -3.96 -0.09 -10.57
N VAL A 129 -4.86 -0.19 -9.58
CA VAL A 129 -6.22 -0.74 -9.74
C VAL A 129 -7.10 0.12 -10.66
N ASN A 130 -6.87 1.42 -10.69
CA ASN A 130 -7.63 2.36 -11.52
C ASN A 130 -6.91 2.71 -12.83
N LYS A 131 -5.81 2.04 -13.17
CA LYS A 131 -5.11 2.24 -14.43
C LYS A 131 -5.71 1.34 -15.51
N SER A 132 -5.77 1.89 -16.72
CA SER A 132 -6.39 1.24 -17.87
C SER A 132 -5.41 1.04 -19.01
N THR A 133 -5.59 -0.03 -19.78
CA THR A 133 -4.96 -0.22 -21.11
C THR A 133 -5.69 0.48 -22.23
N LEU A 134 -6.95 0.86 -22.00
CA LEU A 134 -7.79 1.64 -22.90
C LEU A 134 -7.75 3.11 -22.49
N ASP A 135 -7.76 3.99 -23.47
CA ASP A 135 -7.65 5.42 -23.31
C ASP A 135 -6.55 5.79 -22.29
N ILE A 136 -5.34 5.34 -22.58
CA ILE A 136 -4.20 5.40 -21.66
C ILE A 136 -3.90 6.83 -21.19
N HIS A 137 -4.22 7.85 -21.98
CA HIS A 137 -4.00 9.25 -21.61
C HIS A 137 -4.87 9.68 -20.43
N ASN A 138 -6.03 9.06 -20.21
CA ASN A 138 -6.81 9.26 -18.98
C ASN A 138 -6.03 8.86 -17.73
N ASN A 139 -5.04 7.97 -17.83
CA ASN A 139 -4.19 7.63 -16.69
C ASN A 139 -3.35 8.82 -16.21
N LEU A 140 -3.04 9.81 -17.07
CA LEU A 140 -2.37 11.06 -16.65
C LEU A 140 -3.26 11.86 -15.70
N LEU A 141 -4.55 11.99 -16.00
CA LEU A 141 -5.50 12.70 -15.12
C LEU A 141 -5.65 11.99 -13.77
N ARG A 142 -5.67 10.66 -13.80
CA ARG A 142 -5.72 9.80 -12.60
C ARG A 142 -4.46 10.01 -11.75
N SER A 143 -3.27 9.87 -12.34
CA SER A 143 -2.01 10.03 -11.63
C SER A 143 -1.80 11.45 -11.12
N THR A 144 -2.30 12.48 -11.82
CA THR A 144 -2.29 13.85 -11.32
C THR A 144 -3.08 13.97 -10.02
N THR A 145 -4.32 13.48 -10.01
CA THR A 145 -5.22 13.56 -8.84
C THR A 145 -4.66 12.77 -7.65
N GLU A 146 -4.12 11.58 -7.91
CA GLU A 146 -3.49 10.73 -6.89
C GLU A 146 -2.22 11.38 -6.32
N GLY A 147 -1.36 11.93 -7.19
CA GLY A 147 -0.13 12.60 -6.79
C GLY A 147 -0.41 13.84 -5.94
N MET A 148 -1.39 14.66 -6.33
CA MET A 148 -1.83 15.80 -5.52
C MET A 148 -2.37 15.36 -4.15
N ALA A 149 -3.19 14.31 -4.09
CA ALA A 149 -3.70 13.78 -2.82
C ALA A 149 -2.57 13.27 -1.92
N ALA A 150 -1.54 12.64 -2.50
CA ALA A 150 -0.35 12.20 -1.77
C ALA A 150 0.40 13.38 -1.14
N VAL A 151 0.65 14.45 -1.93
CA VAL A 151 1.36 15.64 -1.45
C VAL A 151 0.55 16.35 -0.36
N ILE A 152 -0.76 16.57 -0.58
CA ILE A 152 -1.65 17.22 0.40
C ILE A 152 -1.80 16.37 1.68
N GLY A 153 -1.84 15.05 1.56
CA GLY A 153 -1.84 14.13 2.70
C GLY A 153 -0.48 14.04 3.42
N GLY A 154 0.52 14.79 2.96
CA GLY A 154 1.81 14.93 3.60
C GLY A 154 2.76 13.76 3.32
N ALA A 155 2.79 13.19 2.12
CA ALA A 155 3.77 12.18 1.75
C ALA A 155 5.23 12.71 1.90
N ASN A 156 6.15 11.86 2.39
CA ASN A 156 7.58 12.18 2.45
C ASN A 156 8.26 11.95 1.08
N SER A 157 7.78 10.97 0.33
CA SER A 157 8.17 10.73 -1.06
C SER A 157 6.98 10.26 -1.87
N LEU A 158 7.02 10.54 -3.16
CA LEU A 158 6.02 10.13 -4.12
C LEU A 158 6.71 9.41 -5.28
N SER A 159 6.11 8.34 -5.76
CA SER A 159 6.43 7.73 -7.04
C SER A 159 5.15 7.55 -7.83
N LEU A 160 5.16 8.00 -9.07
CA LEU A 160 4.05 7.84 -9.99
C LEU A 160 4.43 6.82 -11.05
N PHE A 161 3.56 5.82 -11.24
CA PHE A 161 3.67 4.92 -12.39
C PHE A 161 3.42 5.70 -13.68
N PRO A 162 4.19 5.43 -14.75
CA PRO A 162 3.94 5.97 -16.08
C PRO A 162 2.50 5.72 -16.54
N PHE A 163 1.91 6.71 -17.22
CA PHE A 163 0.52 6.61 -17.71
C PHE A 163 0.31 5.44 -18.69
N ASN A 164 1.38 5.04 -19.38
CA ASN A 164 1.42 3.97 -20.36
C ASN A 164 2.12 2.71 -19.85
N ASP A 165 2.46 2.59 -18.56
CA ASP A 165 3.18 1.41 -18.01
C ASP A 165 2.44 0.09 -18.26
N ALA A 166 1.11 0.19 -18.32
CA ALA A 166 0.18 -0.86 -18.69
C ALA A 166 0.39 -1.45 -20.11
N VAL A 167 1.01 -0.68 -21.00
CA VAL A 167 1.10 -0.97 -22.45
C VAL A 167 2.56 -0.99 -22.92
N LYS A 168 3.36 -0.04 -22.46
CA LYS A 168 4.78 0.14 -22.78
C LYS A 168 5.57 0.29 -21.49
N GLU A 169 6.09 -0.83 -21.00
CA GLU A 169 6.96 -0.82 -19.83
C GLU A 169 8.29 -0.11 -20.13
N ASN A 170 8.79 0.66 -19.15
CA ASN A 170 10.05 1.40 -19.23
C ASN A 170 10.13 2.39 -20.42
N ASP A 171 8.99 2.88 -20.88
CA ASP A 171 8.93 3.88 -21.95
C ASP A 171 9.51 5.24 -21.49
N PRO A 172 10.53 5.80 -22.18
CA PRO A 172 11.16 7.06 -21.79
C PRO A 172 10.19 8.24 -21.73
N GLU A 173 9.19 8.28 -22.62
CA GLU A 173 8.17 9.34 -22.58
C GLU A 173 7.27 9.18 -21.35
N GLY A 174 6.77 7.98 -21.09
CA GLY A 174 6.01 7.65 -19.89
C GLY A 174 6.72 8.04 -18.60
N LEU A 175 8.01 7.68 -18.48
CA LEU A 175 8.86 8.03 -17.35
C LEU A 175 9.06 9.55 -17.22
N ARG A 176 9.23 10.25 -18.35
CA ARG A 176 9.32 11.72 -18.37
C ARG A 176 8.04 12.36 -17.85
N TRP A 177 6.86 11.90 -18.28
CA TRP A 177 5.58 12.44 -17.83
C TRP A 177 5.36 12.20 -16.32
N ALA A 178 5.63 10.99 -15.84
CA ALA A 178 5.51 10.65 -14.41
C ALA A 178 6.42 11.51 -13.52
N ARG A 179 7.65 11.80 -13.98
CA ARG A 179 8.57 12.71 -13.28
C ARG A 179 8.09 14.16 -13.36
N ASN A 180 7.67 14.62 -14.53
CA ASN A 180 7.26 16.01 -14.74
C ASN A 180 6.02 16.38 -13.92
N GLN A 181 5.05 15.47 -13.74
CA GLN A 181 3.92 15.69 -12.84
C GLN A 181 4.40 16.08 -11.42
N GLN A 182 5.40 15.37 -10.89
CA GLN A 182 5.95 15.64 -9.57
C GLN A 182 6.74 16.97 -9.51
N ILE A 183 7.43 17.33 -10.59
CA ILE A 183 8.11 18.63 -10.70
C ILE A 183 7.07 19.76 -10.68
N ILE A 184 5.97 19.64 -11.43
CA ILE A 184 4.87 20.62 -11.44
C ILE A 184 4.29 20.78 -10.03
N PHE A 185 4.05 19.67 -9.31
CA PHE A 185 3.57 19.73 -7.93
C PHE A 185 4.49 20.53 -7.00
N LYS A 186 5.80 20.39 -7.19
CA LYS A 186 6.82 20.99 -6.33
C LYS A 186 7.09 22.46 -6.68
N GLU A 187 7.20 22.78 -7.96
CA GLU A 187 7.71 24.06 -8.44
C GLU A 187 6.59 25.04 -8.88
N GLU A 188 5.45 24.52 -9.36
CA GLU A 188 4.41 25.34 -10.01
C GLU A 188 3.07 25.34 -9.27
N ALA A 189 2.69 24.22 -8.65
CA ALA A 189 1.37 24.06 -8.04
C ALA A 189 1.22 24.69 -6.64
N ALA A 190 2.28 25.29 -6.10
CA ALA A 190 2.32 25.92 -4.78
C ALA A 190 1.89 25.01 -3.61
N LEU A 191 1.92 23.69 -3.79
CA LEU A 191 1.54 22.72 -2.76
C LEU A 191 2.51 22.69 -1.57
N ASN A 192 3.69 23.32 -1.70
CA ASN A 192 4.71 23.41 -0.66
C ASN A 192 4.64 24.69 0.19
N LYS A 193 3.65 25.57 -0.04
CA LYS A 193 3.57 26.87 0.65
C LYS A 193 2.99 26.80 2.06
N VAL A 194 2.20 25.76 2.36
CA VAL A 194 1.57 25.52 3.66
C VAL A 194 1.87 24.10 4.09
N ALA A 195 2.27 23.91 5.35
CA ALA A 195 2.69 22.60 5.87
C ALA A 195 1.58 21.54 5.80
N ASP A 196 0.34 21.91 6.13
CA ASP A 196 -0.84 21.05 6.00
C ASP A 196 -2.02 21.87 5.48
N MET A 197 -2.25 21.81 4.16
CA MET A 197 -3.34 22.52 3.48
C MET A 197 -4.73 22.01 3.88
N SER A 198 -4.82 20.80 4.43
CA SER A 198 -6.09 20.14 4.74
C SER A 198 -6.53 20.31 6.19
N ALA A 199 -5.66 20.86 7.05
CA ALA A 199 -5.93 21.13 8.44
C ALA A 199 -7.16 22.05 8.62
N GLY A 200 -8.04 21.68 9.55
CA GLY A 200 -9.24 22.47 9.88
C GLY A 200 -10.43 22.27 8.94
N SER A 201 -10.27 21.52 7.83
CA SER A 201 -11.41 21.11 7.01
C SER A 201 -12.29 20.13 7.77
N TYR A 202 -13.52 20.53 8.11
CA TYR A 202 -14.48 19.69 8.84
C TYR A 202 -14.65 18.30 8.20
N TYR A 203 -14.72 18.25 6.87
CA TYR A 203 -14.89 17.01 6.13
C TYR A 203 -13.66 16.10 6.23
N ILE A 204 -12.46 16.62 5.99
CA ILE A 204 -11.22 15.81 6.01
C ILE A 204 -10.91 15.36 7.44
N GLU A 205 -11.07 16.24 8.45
CA GLU A 205 -10.83 15.86 9.85
C GLU A 205 -11.81 14.77 10.31
N THR A 206 -13.09 14.89 9.94
CA THR A 206 -14.10 13.88 10.26
C THR A 206 -13.79 12.55 9.57
N LEU A 207 -13.44 12.59 8.29
CA LEU A 207 -13.10 11.39 7.52
C LEU A 207 -11.83 10.72 8.06
N THR A 208 -10.79 11.50 8.39
CA THR A 208 -9.56 11.00 9.02
C THR A 208 -9.87 10.27 10.31
N ARG A 209 -10.72 10.84 11.17
CA ARG A 209 -11.12 10.23 12.43
C ARG A 209 -11.89 8.92 12.20
N GLN A 210 -12.88 8.92 11.30
CA GLN A 210 -13.67 7.74 10.98
C GLN A 210 -12.82 6.60 10.42
N LEU A 211 -11.88 6.89 9.52
CA LEU A 211 -10.96 5.90 8.97
C LEU A 211 -10.09 5.29 10.08
N ALA A 212 -9.53 6.12 10.96
CA ALA A 212 -8.72 5.66 12.07
C ALA A 212 -9.50 4.80 13.08
N GLU A 213 -10.68 5.25 13.51
CA GLU A 213 -11.55 4.52 14.45
C GLU A 213 -11.98 3.16 13.89
N ASN A 214 -12.37 3.10 12.61
CA ASN A 214 -12.81 1.86 12.00
C ASN A 214 -11.64 0.89 11.75
N ALA A 215 -10.47 1.41 11.36
CA ALA A 215 -9.27 0.60 11.23
C ALA A 215 -8.83 0.01 12.58
N TRP A 216 -8.92 0.80 13.65
CA TRP A 216 -8.60 0.37 15.01
C TRP A 216 -9.52 -0.77 15.49
N LYS A 217 -10.82 -0.71 15.18
CA LYS A 217 -11.75 -1.80 15.49
C LYS A 217 -11.38 -3.10 14.80
N ILE A 218 -10.99 -3.05 13.53
CA ILE A 218 -10.53 -4.24 12.78
C ILE A 218 -9.22 -4.78 13.37
N PHE A 219 -8.29 -3.88 13.70
CA PHE A 219 -7.04 -4.25 14.40
C PHE A 219 -7.35 -5.02 15.69
N GLN A 220 -8.20 -4.48 16.57
CA GLN A 220 -8.57 -5.15 17.83
C GLN A 220 -9.24 -6.51 17.62
N ALA A 221 -10.13 -6.61 16.62
CA ALA A 221 -10.80 -7.87 16.30
C ALA A 221 -9.80 -8.94 15.86
N ILE A 222 -8.86 -8.61 14.96
CA ILE A 222 -7.84 -9.56 14.48
C ILE A 222 -6.86 -9.95 15.59
N GLU A 223 -6.44 -9.00 16.43
CA GLU A 223 -5.60 -9.31 17.59
C GLU A 223 -6.30 -10.27 18.57
N SER A 224 -7.63 -10.14 18.76
CA SER A 224 -8.40 -11.07 19.61
C SER A 224 -8.53 -12.49 19.03
N GLU A 225 -8.40 -12.64 17.72
CA GLU A 225 -8.42 -13.93 17.00
C GLU A 225 -7.03 -14.58 16.90
N GLY A 226 -6.04 -14.07 17.63
CA GLY A 226 -4.69 -14.64 17.71
C GLY A 226 -3.63 -13.95 16.84
N GLY A 227 -3.93 -12.76 16.31
CA GLY A 227 -2.96 -11.91 15.63
C GLY A 227 -2.92 -12.04 14.11
N PHE A 228 -2.10 -11.21 13.49
CA PHE A 228 -2.05 -11.05 12.04
C PHE A 228 -1.52 -12.30 11.34
N ILE A 229 -0.41 -12.87 11.83
CA ILE A 229 0.21 -14.06 11.22
C ILE A 229 -0.74 -15.26 11.26
N ALA A 230 -1.45 -15.46 12.38
CA ALA A 230 -2.43 -16.54 12.52
C ALA A 230 -3.59 -16.37 11.53
N CYS A 231 -4.11 -15.15 11.39
CA CYS A 231 -5.20 -14.81 10.48
C CYS A 231 -4.82 -14.85 8.98
N ILE A 232 -3.54 -14.73 8.64
CA ILE A 232 -3.10 -15.02 7.26
C ILE A 232 -3.01 -16.53 7.05
N LYS A 233 -2.37 -17.26 7.98
CA LYS A 233 -2.16 -18.72 7.86
C LYS A 233 -3.45 -19.53 7.81
N ASN A 234 -4.50 -19.07 8.51
CA ASN A 234 -5.80 -19.73 8.49
C ASN A 234 -6.67 -19.32 7.28
N GLY A 235 -6.21 -18.39 6.44
CA GLY A 235 -6.91 -17.96 5.22
C GLY A 235 -7.85 -16.76 5.40
N PHE A 236 -8.12 -16.32 6.63
CA PHE A 236 -9.11 -15.27 6.91
C PHE A 236 -8.82 -13.94 6.19
N ILE A 237 -7.58 -13.44 6.30
CA ILE A 237 -7.18 -12.17 5.67
C ILE A 237 -7.21 -12.25 4.13
N PRO A 238 -6.57 -13.25 3.48
CA PRO A 238 -6.65 -13.42 2.02
C PRO A 238 -8.09 -13.54 1.50
N GLU A 239 -8.94 -14.32 2.16
CA GLU A 239 -10.35 -14.49 1.78
C GLU A 239 -11.12 -13.18 1.87
N LEU A 240 -10.90 -12.39 2.94
CA LEU A 240 -11.56 -11.10 3.10
C LEU A 240 -11.16 -10.11 2.00
N ILE A 241 -9.87 -10.04 1.64
CA ILE A 241 -9.39 -9.21 0.53
C ILE A 241 -10.00 -9.68 -0.79
N ALA A 242 -10.01 -10.98 -1.05
CA ALA A 242 -10.58 -11.56 -2.26
C ALA A 242 -12.08 -11.25 -2.39
N ALA A 243 -12.84 -11.34 -1.29
CA ALA A 243 -14.25 -10.96 -1.25
C ALA A 243 -14.45 -9.47 -1.59
N MET A 244 -13.62 -8.58 -1.03
CA MET A 244 -13.65 -7.15 -1.36
C MET A 244 -13.34 -6.92 -2.83
N ALA A 245 -12.29 -7.53 -3.36
CA ALA A 245 -11.89 -7.43 -4.77
C ALA A 245 -13.01 -7.89 -5.70
N ASN A 246 -13.64 -9.04 -5.39
CA ASN A 246 -14.76 -9.56 -6.17
C ASN A 246 -15.96 -8.62 -6.13
N LYS A 247 -16.28 -8.04 -4.97
CA LYS A 247 -17.32 -7.01 -4.87
C LYS A 247 -17.00 -5.81 -5.79
N GLN A 248 -15.75 -5.35 -5.83
CA GLN A 248 -15.36 -4.26 -6.72
C GLN A 248 -15.56 -4.62 -8.20
N LYS A 249 -15.22 -5.85 -8.60
CA LYS A 249 -15.43 -6.36 -9.96
C LYS A 249 -16.92 -6.42 -10.32
N VAL A 250 -17.76 -6.91 -9.41
CA VAL A 250 -19.21 -6.95 -9.58
C VAL A 250 -19.78 -5.55 -9.71
N ASP A 251 -19.40 -4.62 -8.84
CA ASP A 251 -19.85 -3.22 -8.90
C ASP A 251 -19.38 -2.51 -10.18
N PHE A 252 -18.19 -2.86 -10.68
CA PHE A 252 -17.68 -2.36 -11.95
C PHE A 252 -18.48 -2.88 -13.14
N ALA A 253 -18.74 -4.20 -13.19
CA ALA A 253 -19.53 -4.83 -14.24
C ALA A 253 -20.99 -4.35 -14.24
N ALA A 254 -21.54 -4.05 -13.06
CA ALA A 254 -22.88 -3.48 -12.89
C ALA A 254 -22.95 -1.96 -13.17
N GLY A 255 -21.84 -1.31 -13.54
CA GLY A 255 -21.79 0.12 -13.83
C GLY A 255 -21.90 1.05 -12.62
N LYS A 256 -21.87 0.51 -11.38
CA LYS A 256 -21.86 1.31 -10.15
C LYS A 256 -20.53 2.00 -9.93
N LYS A 257 -19.43 1.36 -10.32
CA LYS A 257 -18.09 1.96 -10.38
C LYS A 257 -17.76 2.35 -11.82
N ILE A 258 -17.63 3.65 -12.07
CA ILE A 258 -17.34 4.18 -13.41
C ILE A 258 -15.83 4.31 -13.60
N LEU A 259 -15.32 3.77 -14.70
CA LEU A 259 -13.97 4.01 -15.20
C LEU A 259 -14.09 4.56 -16.63
N VAL A 260 -13.86 5.87 -16.74
CA VAL A 260 -13.95 6.61 -18.01
C VAL A 260 -12.96 6.06 -19.03
N GLY A 261 -13.43 5.85 -20.26
CA GLY A 261 -12.66 5.22 -21.33
C GLY A 261 -12.69 3.68 -21.32
N VAL A 262 -13.31 3.06 -20.30
CA VAL A 262 -13.41 1.60 -20.17
C VAL A 262 -14.85 1.12 -20.19
N ASN A 263 -15.60 1.31 -19.09
CA ASN A 263 -17.00 0.88 -19.00
C ASN A 263 -18.01 2.00 -19.27
N LYS A 264 -17.53 3.26 -19.35
CA LYS A 264 -18.32 4.43 -19.71
C LYS A 264 -17.49 5.35 -20.58
N PHE A 265 -18.10 5.90 -21.62
CA PHE A 265 -17.44 6.76 -22.60
C PHE A 265 -16.24 6.05 -23.27
N SER A 266 -16.39 4.77 -23.62
CA SER A 266 -15.35 3.99 -24.29
C SER A 266 -15.19 4.42 -25.74
N ASN A 267 -13.96 4.41 -26.23
CA ASN A 267 -13.66 4.66 -27.64
C ASN A 267 -13.70 3.33 -28.42
N GLU A 268 -14.79 3.10 -29.16
CA GLU A 268 -14.99 1.87 -29.94
C GLU A 268 -13.95 1.63 -31.04
N LYS A 269 -13.22 2.68 -31.46
CA LYS A 269 -12.20 2.60 -32.51
C LYS A 269 -10.80 2.33 -31.97
N GLU A 270 -10.63 2.24 -30.65
CA GLU A 270 -9.32 2.06 -30.03
C GLU A 270 -8.82 0.62 -30.14
N LYS A 271 -7.56 0.45 -30.55
CA LYS A 271 -6.92 -0.86 -30.58
C LYS A 271 -6.52 -1.25 -29.16
N VAL A 272 -7.11 -2.34 -28.65
CA VAL A 272 -6.73 -2.91 -27.35
C VAL A 272 -5.28 -3.39 -27.41
N PHE A 273 -4.41 -2.83 -26.57
CA PHE A 273 -3.06 -3.34 -26.40
C PHE A 273 -3.10 -4.59 -25.50
N SER A 274 -2.66 -5.73 -26.02
CA SER A 274 -2.83 -7.07 -25.41
C SER A 274 -1.91 -7.39 -24.22
N ARG A 275 -1.09 -6.46 -23.71
CA ARG A 275 -0.01 -6.78 -22.77
C ARG A 275 -0.33 -6.75 -21.27
N LEU A 276 -1.47 -6.22 -20.83
CA LEU A 276 -1.79 -6.18 -19.38
C LEU A 276 -2.22 -7.53 -18.81
N ALA A 277 -2.66 -8.45 -19.66
CA ALA A 277 -2.98 -9.82 -19.26
C ALA A 277 -1.74 -10.53 -18.67
N GLU A 278 -0.53 -10.23 -19.15
CA GLU A 278 0.71 -10.85 -18.67
C GLU A 278 1.15 -10.31 -17.29
N LYS A 279 0.95 -9.01 -17.00
CA LYS A 279 1.31 -8.38 -15.71
C LYS A 279 0.30 -8.71 -14.59
N ILE A 280 -1.00 -8.82 -14.92
CA ILE A 280 -2.02 -9.30 -13.98
C ILE A 280 -1.89 -10.82 -13.79
N SER A 281 -1.53 -11.56 -14.84
CA SER A 281 -1.24 -13.00 -14.73
C SER A 281 0.01 -13.26 -13.91
N SER A 282 1.05 -12.44 -13.94
CA SER A 282 2.24 -12.65 -13.08
C SER A 282 1.96 -12.32 -11.61
N ILE A 283 1.12 -11.31 -11.33
CA ILE A 283 0.63 -11.03 -9.97
C ILE A 283 -0.32 -12.16 -9.48
N ASN A 284 -1.19 -12.69 -10.34
CA ASN A 284 -2.08 -13.80 -10.01
C ASN A 284 -1.39 -15.18 -9.98
N LEU A 285 -0.34 -15.42 -10.77
CA LEU A 285 0.44 -16.68 -10.76
C LEU A 285 1.22 -16.83 -9.46
N ILE A 286 1.75 -15.73 -8.92
CA ILE A 286 2.40 -15.71 -7.60
C ILE A 286 1.37 -16.08 -6.51
N LEU A 287 0.11 -15.65 -6.66
CA LEU A 287 -0.97 -15.95 -5.72
C LEU A 287 -1.54 -17.37 -5.87
N SER A 288 -1.66 -17.90 -7.08
CA SER A 288 -2.22 -19.24 -7.31
C SER A 288 -1.21 -20.37 -7.02
N ALA A 289 0.06 -20.19 -7.40
CA ALA A 289 1.09 -21.22 -7.23
C ALA A 289 1.42 -21.50 -5.74
N GLU A 290 1.34 -20.49 -4.87
CA GLU A 290 1.59 -20.65 -3.44
C GLU A 290 0.36 -21.20 -2.70
N THR A 291 -0.87 -20.84 -3.11
CA THR A 291 -2.10 -21.44 -2.53
C THR A 291 -2.28 -22.92 -2.89
N GLU A 292 -1.92 -23.34 -4.10
CA GLU A 292 -2.02 -24.75 -4.49
C GLU A 292 -0.96 -25.62 -3.78
N SER A 293 0.25 -25.09 -3.55
CA SER A 293 1.28 -25.80 -2.78
C SER A 293 0.94 -25.93 -1.29
N ALA A 294 0.34 -24.90 -0.68
CA ALA A 294 -0.12 -24.94 0.71
C ALA A 294 -1.31 -25.90 0.92
N VAL A 295 -2.24 -25.96 -0.04
CA VAL A 295 -3.38 -26.89 0.00
C VAL A 295 -2.94 -28.33 -0.30
N ALA A 296 -1.94 -28.53 -1.16
CA ALA A 296 -1.37 -29.85 -1.43
C ALA A 296 -0.54 -30.40 -0.24
N ALA A 297 0.15 -29.53 0.51
CA ALA A 297 0.86 -29.93 1.73
C ALA A 297 -0.09 -30.40 2.84
N LYS A 298 -1.20 -29.67 3.08
CA LYS A 298 -2.24 -30.08 4.05
C LYS A 298 -2.95 -31.39 3.71
N LYS A 299 -3.08 -31.74 2.42
CA LYS A 299 -3.67 -33.02 2.00
C LYS A 299 -2.72 -34.22 2.18
N LYS A 300 -1.41 -34.01 2.30
CA LYS A 300 -0.43 -35.07 2.55
C LYS A 300 -0.18 -35.35 4.03
N GLU A 301 -0.51 -34.42 4.94
CA GLU A 301 -0.44 -34.65 6.40
C GLU A 301 -1.71 -35.31 6.98
N HIS A 302 -2.79 -35.37 6.20
CA HIS A 302 -4.06 -35.99 6.58
C HIS A 302 -4.40 -37.26 5.78
N ALA A 303 -3.42 -37.83 5.07
CA ALA A 303 -3.49 -39.12 4.39
C ALA A 303 -2.39 -40.04 4.94
#